data_AF-A0A356TH70-F1
#
_entry.id   AF-A0A356TH70-F1
#
_cell.length_a   1.000
_cell.length_b   1.000
_cell.length_c   1.000
_cell.angle_alpha   90.00
_cell.angle_beta   90.00
_cell.angle_gamma   90.00
#
_symmetry.space_group_name_H-M   'P 1'
#
loop_
_entity.id
_entity.type
_entity.pdbx_description
1 polymer ?
#
loop_
_entity_poly.entity_id
_entity_poly.type
_entity_poly.pdbx_seq_one_letter_code
_entity_poly.pdbx_strand_id
1 'polypeptide(L)'
;MGLLDFTQECLETADGKIKIPKGKNRPVRLQVYQNEFIEKWFAQAHPITPGIWFGWIVVYGLYAAFTTQAFAWWQGLLGFAGGVLLVTFIEYALHRFAFHFEPKTEKGRLNHFLMHGYHHDFPNDSMRLV
;
A
#
# COMPACT_ATOMS: atom_id res chain seq x y z
N MET A 1 15.63 -3.79 -22.80
CA MET A 1 15.01 -3.69 -21.47
C MET A 1 14.50 -2.27 -21.30
N GLY A 2 13.19 -2.10 -21.34
CA GLY A 2 12.49 -0.88 -21.01
C GLY A 2 12.57 -0.58 -19.51
N LEU A 3 12.29 0.68 -19.15
CA LEU A 3 12.40 1.17 -17.78
C LEU A 3 11.41 0.47 -16.83
N LEU A 4 10.20 0.17 -17.32
CA LEU A 4 9.09 -0.39 -16.56
C LEU A 4 8.80 -1.85 -16.91
N ASP A 5 9.76 -2.55 -17.53
CA ASP A 5 9.59 -3.96 -17.88
C ASP A 5 9.55 -4.81 -16.60
N PHE A 6 8.49 -5.61 -16.47
CA PHE A 6 8.33 -6.57 -15.38
C PHE A 6 9.19 -7.81 -15.58
N THR A 7 9.62 -8.45 -14.51
CA THR A 7 10.24 -9.78 -14.58
C THR A 7 9.22 -10.82 -15.04
N GLN A 8 9.67 -11.88 -15.73
CA GLN A 8 8.77 -12.97 -16.12
C GLN A 8 8.17 -13.66 -14.90
N GLU A 9 8.96 -13.84 -13.84
CA GLU A 9 8.49 -14.40 -12.56
C GLU A 9 7.33 -13.59 -11.97
N CYS A 10 7.40 -12.25 -12.03
CA CYS A 10 6.30 -11.37 -11.60
C CYS A 10 5.03 -11.59 -12.43
N LEU A 11 5.15 -11.64 -13.75
CA LEU A 11 4.02 -11.81 -14.66
C LEU A 11 3.36 -13.19 -14.46
N GLU A 12 4.16 -14.25 -14.35
CA GLU A 12 3.68 -15.60 -14.14
C GLU A 12 3.07 -15.81 -12.76
N THR A 13 3.63 -15.18 -11.72
CA THR A 13 3.05 -15.20 -10.37
C THR A 13 1.71 -14.46 -10.34
N ALA A 14 1.64 -13.26 -10.94
CA ALA A 14 0.40 -12.48 -11.02
C ALA A 14 -0.73 -13.21 -11.78
N ASP A 15 -0.37 -14.02 -12.78
CA ASP A 15 -1.32 -14.84 -13.55
C ASP A 15 -1.65 -16.19 -12.86
N GLY A 16 -1.03 -16.47 -11.70
CA GLY A 16 -1.24 -17.70 -10.92
C GLY A 16 -0.58 -18.95 -11.51
N LYS A 17 0.33 -18.79 -12.48
CA LYS A 17 1.10 -19.89 -13.10
C LYS A 17 2.13 -20.46 -12.13
N ILE A 18 2.78 -19.60 -11.35
CA ILE A 18 3.70 -19.98 -10.28
C ILE A 18 2.92 -20.08 -8.97
N LYS A 19 2.99 -21.24 -8.30
CA LYS A 19 2.40 -21.43 -6.97
C LYS A 19 3.43 -21.18 -5.89
N ILE A 20 3.25 -20.12 -5.12
CA ILE A 20 4.13 -19.79 -4.00
C ILE A 20 3.88 -20.77 -2.83
N PRO A 21 4.94 -21.41 -2.29
CA PRO A 21 4.80 -22.32 -1.15
C PRO A 21 4.23 -21.60 0.09
N LYS A 22 3.44 -22.31 0.89
CA LYS A 22 2.86 -21.80 2.13
C LYS A 22 3.71 -22.19 3.35
N GLY A 23 3.60 -21.43 4.43
CA GLY A 23 4.28 -21.72 5.70
C GLY A 23 5.75 -21.29 5.70
N LYS A 24 6.60 -22.05 6.41
CA LYS A 24 8.00 -21.68 6.68
C LYS A 24 8.90 -21.61 5.43
N ASN A 25 8.51 -22.28 4.34
CA ASN A 25 9.30 -22.32 3.11
C ASN A 25 8.92 -21.20 2.12
N ARG A 26 8.07 -20.26 2.52
CA ARG A 26 7.63 -19.16 1.67
C ARG A 26 8.81 -18.21 1.39
N PRO A 27 9.10 -17.87 0.13
CA PRO A 27 10.11 -16.87 -0.20
C PRO A 27 9.78 -15.52 0.45
N VAL A 28 10.81 -14.78 0.86
CA VAL A 28 10.62 -13.47 1.49
C VAL A 28 10.15 -12.44 0.47
N ARG A 29 10.71 -12.45 -0.73
CA ARG A 29 10.47 -11.43 -1.76
C ARG A 29 10.59 -12.01 -3.17
N LEU A 30 9.96 -11.31 -4.12
CA LEU A 30 10.11 -11.47 -5.56
C LEU A 30 10.47 -10.12 -6.19
N GLN A 31 11.36 -10.13 -7.19
CA GLN A 31 11.72 -8.94 -7.95
C GLN A 31 10.63 -8.61 -8.98
N VAL A 32 10.09 -7.39 -8.95
CA VAL A 32 8.98 -6.99 -9.82
C VAL A 32 9.48 -6.40 -11.13
N TYR A 33 10.43 -5.48 -11.08
CA TYR A 33 10.97 -4.82 -12.27
C TYR A 33 12.33 -5.37 -12.67
N GLN A 34 12.56 -5.52 -13.97
CA GLN A 34 13.88 -5.90 -14.50
C GLN A 34 14.92 -4.80 -14.24
N ASN A 35 14.49 -3.53 -14.26
CA ASN A 35 15.34 -2.39 -13.99
C ASN A 35 15.59 -2.23 -12.48
N GLU A 36 16.84 -2.38 -12.05
CA GLU A 36 17.21 -2.28 -10.63
C GLU A 36 16.94 -0.91 -10.00
N PHE A 37 17.07 0.16 -10.77
CA PHE A 37 16.83 1.51 -10.28
C PHE A 37 15.34 1.69 -9.93
N ILE A 38 14.44 1.25 -10.81
CA ILE A 38 12.99 1.26 -10.52
C ILE A 38 12.64 0.34 -9.36
N GLU A 39 13.17 -0.88 -9.36
CA GLU A 39 12.92 -1.88 -8.31
C GLU A 39 13.33 -1.37 -6.91
N LYS A 40 14.46 -0.67 -6.80
CA LYS A 40 15.02 -0.22 -5.51
C LYS A 40 14.37 1.09 -5.02
N TRP A 41 14.08 2.02 -5.91
CA TRP A 41 13.67 3.37 -5.52
C TRP A 41 12.17 3.66 -5.63
N PHE A 42 11.47 2.97 -6.53
CA PHE A 42 10.06 3.27 -6.85
C PHE A 42 9.10 2.11 -6.60
N ALA A 43 9.60 0.87 -6.50
CA ALA A 43 8.76 -0.31 -6.27
C ALA A 43 8.72 -0.76 -4.80
N GLN A 44 9.38 -0.04 -3.90
CA GLN A 44 9.53 -0.37 -2.49
C GLN A 44 9.20 0.85 -1.62
N ALA A 45 8.60 0.62 -0.46
CA ALA A 45 8.28 1.65 0.51
C ALA A 45 8.70 1.18 1.91
N HIS A 46 9.48 2.01 2.61
CA HIS A 46 9.80 1.74 4.01
C HIS A 46 8.53 1.85 4.87
N PRO A 47 8.34 1.03 5.93
CA PRO A 47 7.15 1.10 6.80
C PRO A 47 6.88 2.48 7.44
N ILE A 48 7.89 3.35 7.49
CA ILE A 48 7.75 4.73 7.99
C ILE A 48 7.02 5.67 7.01
N THR A 49 6.88 5.26 5.74
CA THR A 49 6.37 6.11 4.65
C THR A 49 5.03 6.76 5.02
N PRO A 50 3.99 6.05 5.49
CA PRO A 50 2.73 6.69 5.88
C PRO A 50 2.90 7.77 6.96
N GLY A 51 3.77 7.52 7.95
CA GLY A 51 4.07 8.48 9.00
C GLY A 51 4.73 9.76 8.48
N ILE A 52 5.64 9.64 7.51
CA ILE A 52 6.27 10.81 6.87
C ILE A 52 5.25 11.58 6.02
N TRP A 53 4.39 10.92 5.26
CA TRP A 53 3.45 11.60 4.36
C TRP A 53 2.30 12.27 5.10
N PHE A 54 1.72 11.60 6.08
CA PHE A 54 0.51 12.07 6.77
C PHE A 54 0.77 12.67 8.14
N GLY A 55 1.86 12.27 8.81
CA GLY A 55 2.13 12.68 10.19
C GLY A 55 2.25 14.18 10.36
N TRP A 56 2.97 14.88 9.48
CA TRP A 56 3.10 16.34 9.57
C TRP A 56 1.78 17.07 9.29
N ILE A 57 0.92 16.53 8.40
CA ILE A 57 -0.41 17.08 8.11
C ILE A 57 -1.28 16.99 9.36
N VAL A 58 -1.27 15.84 10.04
CA VAL A 58 -1.99 15.63 11.29
C VAL A 58 -1.47 16.56 12.38
N VAL A 59 -0.15 16.64 12.57
CA VAL A 59 0.47 17.51 13.58
C VAL A 59 0.16 18.98 13.32
N TYR A 60 0.29 19.44 12.07
CA TYR A 60 -0.02 20.82 11.69
C TYR A 60 -1.51 21.13 11.86
N GLY A 61 -2.40 20.23 11.43
CA GLY A 61 -3.84 20.38 11.59
C GLY A 61 -4.25 20.50 13.05
N LEU A 62 -3.68 19.67 13.93
CA LEU A 62 -3.90 19.76 15.38
C LEU A 62 -3.35 21.06 15.95
N TYR A 63 -2.10 21.43 15.61
CA TYR A 63 -1.51 22.70 16.03
C TYR A 63 -2.38 23.90 15.63
N ALA A 64 -2.82 23.95 14.38
CA ALA A 64 -3.66 25.03 13.87
C ALA A 64 -5.02 25.07 14.59
N ALA A 65 -5.64 23.92 14.85
CA ALA A 65 -6.92 23.83 15.56
C ALA A 65 -6.87 24.42 16.97
N PHE A 66 -5.74 24.31 17.68
CA PHE A 66 -5.61 24.80 19.06
C PHE A 66 -5.00 26.20 19.20
N THR A 67 -4.31 26.71 18.18
CA THR A 67 -3.58 27.99 18.28
C THR A 67 -4.23 29.14 17.53
N THR A 68 -4.94 28.87 16.44
CA THR A 68 -5.50 29.94 15.58
C THR A 68 -6.77 30.57 16.14
N GLN A 69 -7.39 29.98 17.17
CA GLN A 69 -8.71 30.34 17.70
C GLN A 69 -9.82 30.42 16.62
N ALA A 70 -9.58 29.85 15.43
CA ALA A 70 -10.56 29.84 14.33
C ALA A 70 -11.80 29.00 14.68
N PHE A 71 -11.65 28.06 15.61
CA PHE A 71 -12.69 27.14 16.05
C PHE A 71 -12.65 26.98 17.58
N ALA A 72 -13.77 26.59 18.17
CA ALA A 72 -13.79 26.12 19.55
C ALA A 72 -13.04 24.79 19.67
N TRP A 73 -12.37 24.55 20.81
CA TRP A 73 -11.53 23.36 21.02
C TRP A 73 -12.27 22.03 20.74
N TRP A 74 -13.57 21.96 21.05
CA TRP A 74 -14.39 20.78 20.81
C TRP A 74 -14.65 20.51 19.32
N GLN A 75 -14.68 21.54 18.48
CA GLN A 75 -14.81 21.40 17.02
C GLN A 75 -13.55 20.77 16.43
N GLY A 76 -12.38 21.15 16.93
CA GLY A 76 -11.10 20.53 16.58
C GLY A 76 -11.09 19.03 16.93
N LEU A 77 -11.55 18.68 18.14
CA LEU A 77 -11.67 17.27 18.56
C LEU A 77 -12.64 16.48 17.69
N LEU A 78 -13.81 17.04 17.37
CA LEU A 78 -14.78 16.39 16.48
C LEU A 78 -14.23 16.22 15.07
N GLY A 79 -13.51 17.21 14.55
CA GLY A 79 -12.85 17.13 13.24
C GLY A 79 -11.80 16.01 13.22
N PHE A 80 -10.97 15.91 14.26
CA PHE A 80 -10.00 14.82 14.39
C PHE A 80 -10.68 13.45 14.47
N ALA A 81 -11.68 13.28 15.34
CA ALA A 81 -12.43 12.04 15.48
C ALA A 81 -13.14 11.64 14.17
N GLY A 82 -13.78 12.61 13.50
CA GLY A 82 -14.40 12.42 12.19
C GLY A 82 -13.39 12.01 11.11
N GLY A 83 -12.19 12.60 11.13
CA GLY A 83 -11.09 12.21 10.25
C GLY A 83 -10.64 10.76 10.46
N VAL A 84 -10.48 10.34 11.72
CA VAL A 84 -10.15 8.94 12.07
C VAL A 84 -11.23 7.98 11.59
N LEU A 85 -12.51 8.31 11.82
CA LEU A 85 -13.63 7.48 11.35
C LEU A 85 -13.69 7.41 9.82
N LEU A 86 -13.41 8.52 9.13
CA LEU A 86 -13.38 8.56 7.68
C LEU A 86 -12.23 7.72 7.11
N VAL A 87 -11.02 7.85 7.66
CA VAL A 87 -9.86 7.07 7.21
C VAL A 87 -10.07 5.57 7.43
N THR A 88 -10.57 5.17 8.61
CA THR A 88 -10.89 3.76 8.89
C THR A 88 -11.97 3.20 7.96
N PHE A 89 -13.00 4.01 7.64
CA PHE A 89 -14.00 3.63 6.66
C PHE A 89 -13.41 3.48 5.24
N ILE A 90 -12.58 4.42 4.80
CA ILE A 90 -11.92 4.38 3.49
C ILE A 90 -10.98 3.17 3.41
N GLU A 91 -10.16 2.92 4.44
CA GLU A 91 -9.27 1.77 4.53
C GLU A 91 -10.05 0.47 4.37
N TYR A 92 -11.14 0.32 5.14
CA TYR A 92 -12.01 -0.85 5.04
C TYR A 92 -12.60 -1.03 3.64
N ALA A 93 -13.12 0.05 3.05
CA ALA A 93 -13.74 0.01 1.72
C ALA A 93 -12.71 -0.34 0.63
N LEU A 94 -11.53 0.29 0.65
CA LEU A 94 -10.45 -0.01 -0.30
C LEU A 94 -10.00 -1.45 -0.16
N HIS A 95 -9.74 -1.90 1.07
CA HIS A 95 -9.28 -3.25 1.33
C HIS A 95 -10.32 -4.27 0.84
N ARG A 96 -11.59 -4.11 1.22
CA ARG A 96 -12.63 -5.07 0.86
C ARG A 96 -13.02 -5.05 -0.62
N PHE A 97 -13.17 -3.87 -1.23
CA PHE A 97 -13.77 -3.75 -2.56
C PHE A 97 -12.77 -3.53 -3.69
N ALA A 98 -11.60 -2.96 -3.42
CA ALA A 98 -10.57 -2.74 -4.44
C ALA A 98 -9.44 -3.77 -4.34
N PHE A 99 -8.90 -4.00 -3.13
CA PHE A 99 -7.72 -4.83 -2.92
C PHE A 99 -8.00 -6.33 -2.89
N HIS A 100 -9.26 -6.74 -2.73
CA HIS A 100 -9.74 -8.12 -2.85
C HIS A 100 -10.66 -8.33 -4.05
N PHE A 101 -10.59 -7.44 -5.05
CA PHE A 101 -11.34 -7.59 -6.29
C PHE A 101 -10.67 -8.61 -7.21
N GLU A 102 -11.41 -9.63 -7.69
CA GLU A 102 -10.87 -10.65 -8.60
C GLU A 102 -10.98 -10.24 -10.08
N PRO A 103 -9.87 -9.84 -10.74
CA PRO A 103 -9.92 -9.34 -12.12
C PRO A 103 -9.88 -10.50 -13.12
N LYS A 104 -10.67 -10.39 -14.19
CA LYS A 104 -10.76 -11.44 -15.23
C LYS A 104 -9.71 -11.32 -16.34
N THR A 105 -9.16 -10.12 -16.54
CA THR A 105 -8.15 -9.86 -17.58
C THR A 105 -6.75 -10.03 -17.02
N GLU A 106 -5.80 -10.42 -17.86
CA GLU A 106 -4.38 -10.56 -17.48
C GLU A 106 -3.81 -9.25 -16.92
N LYS A 107 -4.02 -8.13 -17.62
CA LYS A 107 -3.65 -6.80 -17.14
C LYS A 107 -4.30 -6.46 -15.79
N GLY A 108 -5.56 -6.87 -15.59
CA GLY A 108 -6.26 -6.68 -14.33
C GLY A 108 -5.60 -7.46 -13.20
N ARG A 109 -5.27 -8.74 -13.43
CA ARG A 109 -4.57 -9.60 -12.46
C ARG A 109 -3.21 -9.05 -12.08
N LEU A 110 -2.43 -8.56 -13.05
CA LEU A 110 -1.16 -7.87 -12.78
C LEU A 110 -1.36 -6.63 -11.91
N ASN A 111 -2.29 -5.75 -12.26
CA ASN A 111 -2.56 -4.55 -11.46
C ASN A 111 -3.00 -4.89 -10.03
N HIS A 112 -3.89 -5.87 -9.86
CA HIS A 112 -4.33 -6.34 -8.56
C HIS A 112 -3.18 -6.98 -7.75
N PHE A 113 -2.34 -7.77 -8.41
CA PHE A 113 -1.14 -8.33 -7.80
C PHE A 113 -0.21 -7.22 -7.28
N LEU A 114 0.05 -6.20 -8.08
CA LEU A 114 0.89 -5.05 -7.68
C LEU A 114 0.26 -4.20 -6.57
N MET A 115 -1.06 -4.10 -6.50
CA MET A 115 -1.77 -3.34 -5.47
C MET A 115 -1.83 -4.05 -4.12
N HIS A 116 -2.15 -5.34 -4.10
CA HIS A 116 -2.35 -6.07 -2.85
C HIS A 116 -2.04 -7.57 -2.92
N GLY A 117 -2.18 -8.21 -4.09
CA GLY A 117 -1.92 -9.65 -4.21
C GLY A 117 -0.49 -10.04 -3.82
N TYR A 118 0.51 -9.19 -4.11
CA TYR A 118 1.89 -9.38 -3.71
C TYR A 118 2.03 -9.58 -2.20
N HIS A 119 1.35 -8.76 -1.40
CA HIS A 119 1.41 -8.84 0.07
C HIS A 119 0.90 -10.20 0.57
N HIS A 120 -0.14 -10.75 -0.04
CA HIS A 120 -0.65 -12.08 0.35
C HIS A 120 0.30 -13.22 0.02
N ASP A 121 1.01 -13.11 -1.11
CA ASP A 121 1.98 -14.11 -1.55
C ASP A 121 3.31 -13.98 -0.81
N PHE A 122 3.75 -12.76 -0.48
CA PHE A 122 5.02 -12.42 0.17
C PHE A 122 4.80 -11.54 1.43
N PRO A 123 4.12 -12.04 2.48
CA PRO A 123 3.74 -11.25 3.65
C PRO A 123 4.93 -10.91 4.57
N ASN A 124 6.12 -11.40 4.26
CA ASN A 124 7.34 -11.14 5.03
C ASN A 124 8.26 -10.12 4.33
N ASP A 125 7.91 -9.60 3.14
CA ASP A 125 8.67 -8.54 2.49
C ASP A 125 8.38 -7.19 3.15
N SER A 126 9.20 -6.81 4.14
CA SER A 126 9.01 -5.58 4.91
C SER A 126 8.98 -4.29 4.09
N MET A 127 9.48 -4.30 2.85
CA MET A 127 9.51 -3.13 1.96
C MET A 127 8.27 -3.03 1.07
N ARG A 128 7.34 -3.99 1.16
CA ARG A 128 6.10 -4.09 0.39
C ARG A 128 4.92 -4.52 1.29
N LEU A 129 4.98 -4.11 2.55
CA LEU A 129 4.01 -4.43 3.61
C LEU A 129 2.95 -3.34 3.83
N VAL A 130 3.08 -2.20 3.15
CA VAL A 130 2.21 -1.03 3.36
C VAL A 130 0.84 -1.27 2.75
#